data_AF-A0A2M7DX10-F1
#
_entry.id   AF-A0A2M7DX10-F1
#
_cell.length_a   1.000
_cell.length_b   1.000
_cell.length_c   1.000
_cell.angle_alpha   90.00
_cell.angle_beta   90.00
_cell.angle_gamma   90.00
#
_symmetry.space_group_name_H-M   'P 1'
#
loop_
_entity.id
_entity.type
_entity.pdbx_description
1 polymer ?
#
loop_
_entity_poly.entity_id
_entity_poly.type
_entity_poly.pdbx_seq_one_letter_code
_entity_poly.pdbx_strand_id
1 'polypeptide(L)' 'MWDSDGDKCVLFGSKVNLKFDHDIPFSQGGSNSTDNIRGLCRSCNRKNYDKIGLAEEE' A
#
# COMPACT_ATOMS: atom_id res chain seq x y z
N MET A 1 -4.05 7.38 23.57
CA MET A 1 -4.45 7.88 22.23
C MET A 1 -4.26 6.73 21.25
N TRP A 2 -5.34 6.02 20.95
CA TRP A 2 -5.38 5.16 19.76
C TRP A 2 -5.82 6.08 18.63
N ASP A 3 -4.85 6.80 18.06
CA ASP A 3 -5.11 7.68 16.92
C ASP A 3 -5.65 6.81 15.79
N SER A 4 -6.85 7.10 15.30
CA SER A 4 -7.59 6.37 14.27
C SER A 4 -6.97 6.54 12.87
N ASP A 5 -5.66 6.30 12.80
CA ASP A 5 -4.80 6.35 11.63
C ASP A 5 -4.71 5.00 10.93
N GLY A 6 -5.39 3.97 11.45
CA GLY A 6 -5.49 2.65 10.82
C GLY A 6 -6.21 2.66 9.46
N ASP A 7 -6.98 3.70 9.18
CA ASP A 7 -7.82 3.80 7.96
C ASP A 7 -7.47 5.01 7.09
N LYS A 8 -6.20 5.45 7.06
CA LYS A 8 -5.77 6.55 6.19
C LYS A 8 -4.54 6.19 5.36
N CYS A 9 -4.51 6.73 4.14
CA CYS A 9 -3.38 6.60 3.24
C CYS A 9 -2.12 7.15 3.90
N VAL A 10 -1.06 6.36 3.98
CA VAL A 10 0.19 6.79 4.64
C VAL A 10 0.90 7.96 3.93
N LEU A 11 0.60 8.19 2.65
CA LEU A 11 1.20 9.27 1.86
C LEU A 11 0.47 10.62 1.97
N PHE A 12 -0.86 10.61 2.03
CA PHE A 12 -1.68 11.84 1.96
C PHE A 12 -2.80 11.91 3.00
N GLY A 13 -2.95 10.90 3.87
CA GLY A 13 -4.00 10.85 4.90
C GLY A 13 -5.42 10.62 4.35
N SER A 14 -5.58 10.27 3.08
CA SER A 14 -6.89 10.01 2.48
C SER A 14 -7.48 8.68 2.96
N LYS A 15 -8.75 8.70 3.39
CA LYS A 15 -9.50 7.51 3.85
C LYS A 15 -10.35 6.88 2.74
N VAL A 16 -10.43 7.50 1.56
CA VAL A 16 -11.29 7.03 0.47
C VAL A 16 -10.55 6.05 -0.43
N ASN A 17 -11.19 4.91 -0.74
CA ASN A 17 -10.63 3.84 -1.58
C ASN A 17 -9.24 3.38 -1.10
N LEU A 18 -9.10 3.16 0.21
CA LEU A 18 -7.89 2.64 0.82
C LEU A 18 -7.70 1.16 0.45
N LYS A 19 -6.52 0.81 -0.05
CA LYS A 19 -6.07 -0.55 -0.31
C LYS A 19 -4.84 -0.83 0.55
N PHE A 20 -4.76 -2.03 1.11
CA PHE A 20 -3.59 -2.52 1.80
C PHE A 20 -2.86 -3.47 0.87
N ASP A 21 -1.59 -3.16 0.59
CA ASP A 21 -0.79 -3.93 -0.35
C ASP A 21 0.65 -4.08 0.14
N HIS A 22 1.35 -5.09 -0.37
CA HIS A 22 2.74 -5.35 -0.03
C HIS A 22 3.66 -4.34 -0.73
N ASP A 23 4.54 -3.69 0.04
CA ASP A 23 5.54 -2.78 -0.52
C ASP A 23 6.61 -3.56 -1.30
N ILE A 24 6.95 -4.76 -0.81
CA ILE A 24 7.80 -5.74 -1.49
C ILE A 24 6.96 -6.99 -1.78
N PRO A 25 6.83 -7.41 -3.05
CA PRO A 25 6.12 -8.63 -3.40
C PRO A 25 6.85 -9.86 -2.90
N PHE A 26 6.11 -10.94 -2.62
CA PHE A 26 6.68 -12.20 -2.13
C PHE A 26 7.77 -12.77 -3.05
N SER A 27 7.61 -12.60 -4.37
CA SER A 27 8.57 -13.02 -5.40
C SER A 27 9.95 -12.36 -5.26
N GLN A 28 10.02 -11.18 -4.64
CA GLN A 28 11.26 -10.45 -4.38
C GLN A 28 11.74 -10.58 -2.92
N GLY A 29 11.20 -11.54 -2.16
CA GLY A 29 11.54 -11.74 -0.74
C GLY A 29 10.71 -10.91 0.23
N GLY A 30 9.57 -10.36 -0.23
CA GLY A 30 8.61 -9.69 0.63
C GLY A 30 8.01 -10.62 1.69
N SER A 31 7.74 -10.08 2.88
CA SER A 31 7.11 -10.82 3.98
C SER A 31 5.67 -10.36 4.22
N ASN A 32 4.85 -11.18 4.89
CA ASN A 32 3.51 -10.78 5.33
C ASN A 32 3.52 -9.98 6.64
N SER A 33 4.67 -9.45 7.03
CA SER A 33 4.80 -8.59 8.20
C SER A 33 4.05 -7.29 7.98
N THR A 34 3.45 -6.76 9.04
CA THR A 34 2.73 -5.47 9.02
C THR A 34 3.60 -4.33 8.51
N ASP A 35 4.92 -4.40 8.70
CA ASP A 35 5.89 -3.43 8.17
C ASP A 35 6.00 -3.44 6.64
N ASN A 36 5.71 -4.59 6.00
CA ASN A 36 5.70 -4.73 4.55
C ASN A 36 4.32 -4.45 3.94
N ILE A 37 3.28 -4.23 4.75
CA ILE A 37 1.92 -3.97 4.28
C ILE A 37 1.63 -2.49 4.46
N ARG A 38 1.30 -1.78 3.38
CA ARG A 38 0.98 -0.34 3.40
C ARG A 38 -0.44 -0.07 2.94
N GLY A 39 -1.15 0.75 3.73
CA GLY A 39 -2.44 1.31 3.37
C GLY A 39 -2.28 2.54 2.48
N LEU A 40 -2.60 2.42 1.19
CA LEU A 40 -2.57 3.51 0.21
C LEU A 40 -3.95 3.71 -0.41
N CYS A 41 -4.36 4.97 -0.61
CA CYS A 41 -5.57 5.23 -1.39
C CYS A 41 -5.32 4.92 -2.88
N ARG A 42 -6.39 4.59 -3.64
CA ARG A 42 -6.31 4.22 -5.06
C ARG A 42 -5.41 5.13 -5.91
N SER A 43 -5.47 6.45 -5.71
CA SER A 43 -4.65 7.42 -6.46
C SER A 43 -3.16 7.32 -6.14
N CYS A 44 -2.83 7.02 -4.89
CA CYS A 44 -1.46 6.83 -4.41
C CYS A 44 -0.93 5.46 -4.79
N ASN A 45 -1.77 4.44 -4.64
CA ASN A 45 -1.48 3.09 -5.07
C ASN A 45 -1.14 3.07 -6.56
N ARG A 46 -1.97 3.69 -7.41
CA ARG A 46 -1.71 3.79 -8.86
C ARG A 46 -0.36 4.45 -9.19
N LYS A 47 0.04 5.48 -8.44
CA LYS A 47 1.35 6.14 -8.61
C LYS A 47 2.53 5.30 -8.09
N ASN A 48 2.30 4.47 -7.07
CA ASN A 48 3.32 3.62 -6.49
C ASN A 48 3.55 2.35 -7.34
N TYR A 49 2.49 1.82 -7.94
CA TYR A 49 2.56 0.70 -8.89
C TYR A 49 3.46 1.03 -10.09
N ASP A 50 3.35 2.25 -10.62
CA ASP A 50 4.24 2.74 -11.70
C ASP A 50 5.73 2.73 -11.31
N LYS A 51 6.05 2.81 -10.01
CA LYS A 51 7.44 2.82 -9.52
C LYS A 51 7.97 1.45 -9.11
N ILE A 52 7.09 0.53 -8.72
CA ILE A 52 7.45 -0.81 -8.26
C ILE A 52 7.44 -1.83 -9.41
N GLY A 53 6.92 -1.45 -10.60
CA GLY A 53 7.15 -2.19 -11.83
C GLY A 53 6.52 -3.59 -11.85
N LEU A 54 5.47 -3.81 -11.05
CA LEU A 54 4.58 -4.95 -11.20
C LEU A 54 3.32 -4.44 -11.88
N ALA A 55 3.37 -4.38 -13.20
CA ALA A 55 2.16 -4.48 -14.00
C ALA A 55 1.44 -5.76 -13.55
N GLU A 56 0.16 -5.61 -13.18
CA GLU A 56 -0.74 -6.75 -13.01
C GLU A 56 -0.70 -7.54 -14.33
N GLU A 57 -0.10 -8.74 -14.32
CA GLU A 57 -0.26 -9.71 -15.40
C GLU A 57 -1.67 -10.30 -15.26
N GLU A 58 -2.54 -9.96 -16.21
CA GLU A 58 -3.85 -10.60 -16.44
C GLU A 58 -3.70 -12.05 -16.92
#